data_AF-A0A9E4QSQ8-F1
#
_entry.id   AF-A0A9E4QSQ8-F1
#
_cell.length_a   1.000
_cell.length_b   1.000
_cell.length_c   1.000
_cell.angle_alpha   90.00
_cell.angle_beta   90.00
_cell.angle_gamma   90.00
#
_symmetry.space_group_name_H-M   'P 1'
#
loop_
_entity.id
_entity.type
_entity.pdbx_description
1 polymer ?
#
loop_
_entity_poly.entity_id
_entity_poly.type
_entity_poly.pdbx_seq_one_letter_code
_entity_poly.pdbx_strand_id
1 'polypeptide(L)'
;NVRALLEAQAQLFEAAALRAIEEHSGISLMRFPDVAPMRSSVSSILDNTNSLSGSADHSLGYKMLWMETLANTSGLGTNTELVNDRRLSSSTAKALYDFLVAMQPSRVEGWVIGIFSVSTRADRFMAISLSRLEADLATADYGNPGLQETAFLVP
;
A
#
# COMPACT_ATOMS: atom_id res chain seq x y z
N ASN A 1 -15.08 -7.37 7.77
CA ASN A 1 -13.74 -7.87 7.38
C ASN A 1 -13.69 -8.49 5.99
N VAL A 2 -14.64 -9.33 5.56
CA VAL A 2 -14.58 -9.93 4.21
C VAL A 2 -14.64 -8.89 3.08
N ARG A 3 -15.48 -7.86 3.18
CA ARG A 3 -15.52 -6.78 2.18
C ARG A 3 -14.19 -6.03 2.07
N ALA A 4 -13.64 -5.59 3.20
CA ALA A 4 -12.30 -4.98 3.24
C ALA A 4 -11.18 -5.90 2.71
N LEU A 5 -11.28 -7.22 2.90
CA LEU A 5 -10.35 -8.17 2.28
C LEU A 5 -10.48 -8.18 0.74
N LEU A 6 -11.69 -8.10 0.20
CA LEU A 6 -11.90 -7.99 -1.25
C LEU A 6 -11.35 -6.65 -1.80
N GLU A 7 -11.52 -5.56 -1.07
CA GLU A 7 -10.91 -4.26 -1.40
C GLU A 7 -9.38 -4.38 -1.41
N ALA A 8 -8.79 -4.96 -0.36
CA ALA A 8 -7.34 -5.20 -0.27
C ALA A 8 -6.82 -6.05 -1.44
N GLN A 9 -7.56 -7.10 -1.84
CA GLN A 9 -7.22 -7.91 -3.01
C GLN A 9 -7.24 -7.10 -4.30
N ALA A 10 -8.27 -6.27 -4.52
CA ALA A 10 -8.38 -5.44 -5.72
C ALA A 10 -7.25 -4.39 -5.78
N GLN A 11 -7.05 -3.65 -4.69
CA GLN A 11 -6.01 -2.62 -4.56
C GLN A 11 -4.60 -3.19 -4.81
N LEU A 12 -4.30 -4.35 -4.23
CA LEU A 12 -3.00 -4.98 -4.38
C LEU A 12 -2.79 -5.57 -5.79
N PHE A 13 -3.84 -6.12 -6.41
CA PHE A 13 -3.77 -6.58 -7.78
C PHE A 13 -3.50 -5.43 -8.76
N GLU A 14 -4.19 -4.30 -8.59
CA GLU A 14 -3.96 -3.10 -9.38
C GLU A 14 -2.51 -2.61 -9.24
N ALA A 15 -2.01 -2.50 -8.01
CA ALA A 15 -0.63 -2.08 -7.78
C ALA A 15 0.39 -3.05 -8.36
N ALA A 16 0.17 -4.36 -8.25
CA ALA A 16 1.04 -5.37 -8.86
C ALA A 16 1.09 -5.20 -10.39
N ALA A 17 -0.06 -4.96 -11.02
CA ALA A 17 -0.14 -4.73 -12.47
C ALA A 17 0.55 -3.43 -12.89
N LEU A 18 0.31 -2.32 -12.19
CA LEU A 18 0.97 -1.04 -12.47
C LEU A 18 2.49 -1.15 -12.32
N ARG A 19 2.96 -1.81 -11.26
CA ARG A 19 4.40 -2.03 -11.04
C ARG A 19 5.00 -2.94 -12.10
N ALA A 20 4.27 -3.95 -12.59
CA ALA A 20 4.74 -4.77 -13.70
C ALA A 20 4.92 -3.93 -14.98
N ILE A 21 4.02 -2.98 -15.23
CA ILE A 21 4.12 -2.05 -16.36
C ILE A 21 5.34 -1.14 -16.17
N GLU A 22 5.56 -0.58 -14.97
CA GLU A 22 6.74 0.24 -14.67
C GLU A 22 8.04 -0.54 -14.87
N GLU A 23 8.12 -1.76 -14.33
CA GLU A 23 9.28 -2.65 -14.44
C GLU A 23 9.57 -3.05 -15.90
N HIS A 24 8.52 -3.34 -16.69
CA HIS A 24 8.67 -3.72 -18.08
C HIS A 24 9.05 -2.54 -18.99
N SER A 25 8.43 -1.37 -18.78
CA SER A 25 8.62 -0.20 -19.63
C SER A 25 9.81 0.67 -19.23
N GLY A 26 10.27 0.57 -17.98
CA GLY A 26 11.24 1.49 -17.39
C GLY A 26 10.66 2.88 -17.08
N ILE A 27 9.34 3.07 -17.25
CA ILE A 27 8.65 4.33 -16.99
C ILE A 27 7.96 4.25 -15.64
N SER A 28 8.27 5.18 -14.75
CA SER A 28 7.59 5.26 -13.46
C SER A 28 6.33 6.12 -13.55
N LEU A 29 5.19 5.53 -13.22
CA LEU A 29 3.84 6.11 -13.25
C LEU A 29 3.44 6.71 -11.90
N MET A 30 4.11 6.31 -10.82
CA MET A 30 3.73 6.59 -9.42
C MET A 30 4.78 7.43 -8.66
N ARG A 31 5.46 8.35 -9.35
CA ARG A 31 6.43 9.28 -8.72
C ARG A 31 5.78 10.62 -8.44
N PHE A 32 6.00 11.18 -7.26
CA PHE A 32 5.41 12.46 -6.90
C PHE A 32 6.44 13.37 -6.21
N PRO A 33 6.41 14.68 -6.51
CA PRO A 33 7.40 15.64 -6.01
C PRO A 33 7.21 15.94 -4.52
N ASP A 34 8.31 16.16 -3.81
CA ASP A 34 8.30 16.62 -2.42
C ASP A 34 8.05 18.13 -2.28
N VAL A 35 6.87 18.59 -2.68
CA VAL A 35 6.43 19.98 -2.57
C VAL A 35 5.27 20.13 -1.59
N ALA A 36 5.11 21.30 -0.98
CA ALA A 36 4.11 21.52 0.08
C ALA A 36 2.67 21.10 -0.30
N PRO A 37 2.14 21.40 -1.50
CA PRO A 37 0.83 20.91 -1.90
C PRO A 37 0.73 19.38 -1.95
N MET A 38 1.80 18.71 -2.40
CA MET A 38 1.83 17.26 -2.49
C MET A 38 1.91 16.61 -1.11
N ARG A 39 2.78 17.13 -0.21
CA ARG A 39 2.84 16.68 1.19
C ARG A 39 1.47 16.78 1.86
N SER A 40 0.79 17.91 1.72
CA SER A 40 -0.56 18.10 2.29
C SER A 40 -1.58 17.13 1.71
N SER A 41 -1.54 16.86 0.40
CA SER A 41 -2.41 15.89 -0.26
C SER A 41 -2.19 14.48 0.30
N VAL A 42 -0.93 14.03 0.35
CA VAL A 42 -0.57 12.70 0.82
C VAL A 42 -0.91 12.52 2.29
N SER A 43 -0.60 13.50 3.16
CA SER A 43 -0.99 13.44 4.58
C SER A 43 -2.51 13.32 4.74
N SER A 44 -3.29 14.10 3.99
CA SER A 44 -4.76 14.01 4.03
C SER A 44 -5.27 12.63 3.64
N ILE A 45 -4.73 12.04 2.57
CA ILE A 45 -5.11 10.69 2.11
C ILE A 45 -4.76 9.63 3.18
N LEU A 46 -3.57 9.73 3.79
CA LEU A 46 -3.14 8.82 4.85
C LEU A 46 -4.01 8.95 6.11
N ASP A 47 -4.32 10.18 6.54
CA ASP A 47 -5.15 10.45 7.72
C ASP A 47 -6.60 9.96 7.52
N ASN A 48 -7.16 10.19 6.33
CA ASN A 48 -8.49 9.70 5.97
C ASN A 48 -8.53 8.17 5.96
N THR A 49 -7.50 7.53 5.43
CA THR A 49 -7.40 6.05 5.41
C THR A 49 -7.25 5.50 6.82
N ASN A 50 -6.40 6.10 7.66
CA ASN A 50 -6.17 5.61 9.01
C ASN A 50 -7.40 5.77 9.92
N SER A 51 -8.14 6.86 9.74
CA SER A 51 -9.41 7.15 10.43
C SER A 51 -10.62 6.39 9.87
N LEU A 52 -10.45 5.63 8.78
CA LEU A 52 -11.52 4.95 8.05
C LEU A 52 -12.64 5.92 7.58
N SER A 53 -12.26 7.16 7.27
CA SER A 53 -13.16 8.18 6.76
C SER A 53 -13.57 7.89 5.32
N GLY A 54 -14.81 8.22 4.95
CA GLY A 54 -15.36 7.96 3.62
C GLY A 54 -15.84 6.53 3.43
N SER A 55 -15.23 5.78 2.51
CA SER A 55 -15.54 4.36 2.28
C SER A 55 -14.78 3.48 3.27
N ALA A 56 -15.41 3.19 4.41
CA ALA A 56 -14.75 2.48 5.52
C ALA A 56 -14.17 1.12 5.12
N ASP A 57 -14.86 0.34 4.26
CA ASP A 57 -14.35 -0.95 3.79
C ASP A 57 -13.13 -0.78 2.88
N HIS A 58 -13.13 0.24 2.01
CA HIS A 58 -12.03 0.55 1.09
C HIS A 58 -10.77 1.00 1.84
N SER A 59 -10.93 1.95 2.77
CA SER A 59 -9.86 2.43 3.65
C SER A 59 -9.33 1.31 4.55
N LEU A 60 -10.21 0.43 5.03
CA LEU A 60 -9.81 -0.73 5.82
C LEU A 60 -9.02 -1.73 4.97
N GLY A 61 -9.31 -1.88 3.68
CA GLY A 61 -8.54 -2.69 2.74
C GLY A 61 -7.07 -2.25 2.68
N TYR A 62 -6.83 -0.96 2.42
CA TYR A 62 -5.46 -0.41 2.41
C TYR A 62 -4.77 -0.62 3.75
N LYS A 63 -5.47 -0.34 4.86
CA LYS A 63 -4.93 -0.53 6.21
C LYS A 63 -4.56 -2.00 6.44
N MET A 64 -5.38 -2.96 6.01
CA MET A 64 -5.05 -4.38 6.10
C MET A 64 -3.78 -4.73 5.32
N LEU A 65 -3.60 -4.19 4.11
CA LEU A 65 -2.39 -4.43 3.32
C LEU A 65 -1.12 -3.97 4.03
N TRP A 66 -1.13 -2.81 4.67
CA TRP A 66 0.05 -2.29 5.39
C TRP A 66 0.36 -3.10 6.62
N MET A 67 -0.68 -3.42 7.39
CA MET A 67 -0.54 -4.23 8.59
C MET A 67 0.00 -5.61 8.25
N GLU A 68 -0.52 -6.24 7.19
CA GLU A 68 -0.01 -7.52 6.70
C GLU A 68 1.42 -7.41 6.22
N THR A 69 1.78 -6.38 5.44
CA THR A 69 3.14 -6.21 4.92
C THR A 69 4.14 -6.03 6.06
N LEU A 70 3.80 -5.23 7.08
CA LEU A 70 4.67 -5.02 8.24
C LEU A 70 4.69 -6.21 9.21
N ALA A 71 3.58 -6.94 9.32
CA ALA A 71 3.50 -8.16 10.12
C ALA A 71 4.20 -9.35 9.44
N ASN A 72 4.20 -9.37 8.10
CA ASN A 72 4.67 -10.44 7.24
C ASN A 72 4.08 -11.80 7.65
N THR A 73 2.78 -11.89 7.89
CA THR A 73 2.14 -13.17 8.29
C THR A 73 2.10 -14.17 7.15
N SER A 74 2.11 -13.66 5.91
CA SER A 74 2.30 -14.42 4.67
C SER A 74 3.67 -15.11 4.56
N GLY A 75 4.69 -14.65 5.28
CA GLY A 75 6.05 -15.20 5.22
C GLY A 75 6.80 -14.89 3.93
N LEU A 76 6.33 -13.93 3.13
CA LEU A 76 6.90 -13.55 1.84
C LEU A 76 8.12 -12.63 1.94
N GLY A 77 8.46 -12.16 3.14
CA GLY A 77 9.54 -11.19 3.35
C GLY A 77 9.11 -9.75 3.08
N THR A 78 7.81 -9.49 3.03
CA THR A 78 7.19 -8.21 2.68
C THR A 78 7.68 -7.04 3.54
N ASN A 79 7.88 -7.27 4.84
CA ASN A 79 8.43 -6.25 5.75
C ASN A 79 9.86 -5.85 5.36
N THR A 80 10.72 -6.82 5.06
CA THR A 80 12.11 -6.56 4.69
C THR A 80 12.19 -5.74 3.41
N GLU A 81 11.42 -6.12 2.39
CA GLU A 81 11.34 -5.38 1.13
C GLU A 81 10.77 -3.98 1.33
N LEU A 82 9.67 -3.84 2.06
CA LEU A 82 9.07 -2.53 2.34
C LEU A 82 10.05 -1.60 3.07
N VAL A 83 10.88 -2.12 3.97
CA VAL A 83 11.87 -1.30 4.70
C VAL A 83 13.02 -0.87 3.80
N ASN A 84 13.47 -1.73 2.90
CA ASN A 84 14.61 -1.45 2.02
C ASN A 84 14.21 -0.56 0.85
N ASP A 85 13.12 -0.91 0.19
CA ASP A 85 12.74 -0.37 -1.11
C ASP A 85 11.58 0.63 -1.00
N ARG A 86 11.06 0.83 0.23
CA ARG A 86 9.90 1.66 0.56
C ARG A 86 8.62 1.23 -0.11
N ARG A 87 8.64 0.23 -0.99
CA ARG A 87 7.48 -0.37 -1.64
C ARG A 87 7.72 -1.85 -1.97
N LEU A 88 6.67 -2.64 -2.09
CA LEU A 88 6.78 -3.99 -2.67
C LEU A 88 7.00 -3.92 -4.18
N SER A 89 7.82 -4.81 -4.73
CA SER A 89 7.91 -5.08 -6.16
C SER A 89 6.60 -5.61 -6.73
N SER A 90 6.45 -5.63 -8.06
CA SER A 90 5.31 -6.28 -8.71
C SER A 90 5.19 -7.75 -8.28
N SER A 91 6.33 -8.46 -8.25
CA SER A 91 6.38 -9.88 -7.92
C SER A 91 5.90 -10.17 -6.49
N THR A 92 6.37 -9.42 -5.49
CA THR A 92 5.94 -9.61 -4.11
C THR A 92 4.51 -9.15 -3.89
N ALA A 93 4.08 -8.05 -4.52
CA ALA A 93 2.69 -7.61 -4.46
C ALA A 93 1.74 -8.68 -5.03
N LYS A 94 2.11 -9.30 -6.15
CA LYS A 94 1.34 -10.42 -6.73
C LYS A 94 1.32 -11.65 -5.83
N ALA A 95 2.45 -12.02 -5.23
CA ALA A 95 2.51 -13.14 -4.30
C ALA A 95 1.64 -12.89 -3.05
N LEU A 96 1.65 -11.66 -2.53
CA LEU A 96 0.80 -11.28 -1.41
C LEU A 96 -0.69 -11.29 -1.81
N TYR A 97 -1.03 -10.86 -3.03
CA TYR A 97 -2.38 -11.01 -3.57
C TYR A 97 -2.82 -12.47 -3.59
N ASP A 98 -1.97 -13.38 -4.10
CA ASP A 98 -2.28 -14.82 -4.15
C ASP A 98 -2.49 -15.40 -2.75
N PHE A 99 -1.69 -14.97 -1.76
CA PHE A 99 -1.88 -15.33 -0.36
C PHE A 99 -3.26 -14.89 0.18
N LEU A 100 -3.66 -13.64 -0.09
CA LEU A 100 -4.95 -13.11 0.37
C LEU A 100 -6.13 -13.81 -0.31
N VAL A 101 -6.02 -14.17 -1.59
CA VAL A 101 -7.05 -14.91 -2.33
C VAL A 101 -7.17 -16.35 -1.85
N ALA A 102 -6.05 -17.00 -1.50
CA ALA A 102 -6.03 -18.37 -1.00
C ALA A 102 -6.53 -18.49 0.46
N MET A 103 -6.78 -17.37 1.14
CA MET A 103 -7.18 -17.37 2.54
C MET A 103 -8.59 -17.97 2.72
N GLN A 104 -8.68 -19.03 3.52
CA GLN A 104 -9.97 -19.61 3.87
C GLN A 104 -10.82 -18.62 4.67
N PRO A 105 -12.14 -18.50 4.41
CA PRO A 105 -13.00 -17.57 5.13
C PRO A 105 -12.94 -17.73 6.66
N SER A 106 -12.81 -18.97 7.15
CA SER A 106 -12.68 -19.29 8.58
C SER A 106 -11.40 -18.77 9.24
N ARG A 107 -10.37 -18.42 8.44
CA ARG A 107 -9.08 -17.90 8.93
C ARG A 107 -8.99 -16.38 8.92
N VAL A 108 -9.88 -15.70 8.19
CA VAL A 108 -9.82 -14.24 7.98
C VAL A 108 -9.84 -13.49 9.31
N GLU A 109 -10.72 -13.88 10.24
CA GLU A 109 -10.81 -13.19 11.54
C GLU A 109 -9.52 -13.28 12.35
N GLY A 110 -8.95 -14.48 12.47
CA GLY A 110 -7.67 -14.69 13.16
C GLY A 110 -6.51 -13.95 12.49
N TRP A 111 -6.48 -13.91 11.16
CA TRP A 111 -5.50 -13.13 10.41
C TRP A 111 -5.62 -11.62 10.69
N VAL A 112 -6.84 -11.06 10.64
CA VAL A 112 -7.07 -9.64 10.96
C VAL A 112 -6.59 -9.32 12.37
N ILE A 113 -6.91 -10.16 13.36
CA ILE A 113 -6.40 -9.99 14.73
C ILE A 113 -4.86 -9.99 14.76
N GLY A 114 -4.23 -10.91 14.02
CA GLY A 114 -2.78 -11.03 13.94
C GLY A 114 -2.10 -9.79 13.35
N ILE A 115 -2.58 -9.28 12.22
CA ILE A 115 -1.94 -8.14 11.54
C ILE A 115 -2.12 -6.84 12.34
N PHE A 116 -3.24 -6.66 13.04
CA PHE A 116 -3.52 -5.47 13.86
C PHE A 116 -3.00 -5.55 15.30
N SER A 117 -2.35 -6.66 15.68
CA SER A 117 -1.85 -6.89 17.05
C SER A 117 -0.79 -5.89 17.53
N VAL A 118 -0.15 -5.14 16.62
CA VAL A 118 0.88 -4.14 16.94
C VAL A 118 0.42 -2.78 16.43
N SER A 119 0.02 -1.90 17.35
CA SER A 119 -0.54 -0.58 17.03
C SER A 119 0.45 0.37 16.34
N THR A 120 1.75 0.28 16.66
CA THR A 120 2.80 1.15 16.11
C THR A 120 3.11 0.90 14.63
N ARG A 121 2.54 -0.15 14.02
CA ARG A 121 2.67 -0.40 12.57
C ARG A 121 2.03 0.71 11.74
N ALA A 122 0.97 1.35 12.23
CA ALA A 122 0.30 2.45 11.53
C ALA A 122 1.26 3.64 11.29
N ASP A 123 1.92 4.10 12.36
CA ASP A 123 2.87 5.21 12.29
C ASP A 123 4.05 4.89 11.37
N ARG A 124 4.54 3.65 11.44
CA ARG A 124 5.63 3.18 10.58
C ARG A 124 5.24 3.21 9.10
N PHE A 125 4.03 2.79 8.76
CA PHE A 125 3.56 2.86 7.39
C PHE A 125 3.45 4.31 6.91
N MET A 126 2.82 5.19 7.70
CA MET A 126 2.68 6.61 7.35
C MET A 126 4.04 7.26 7.07
N ALA A 127 5.06 6.95 7.89
CA ALA A 127 6.42 7.43 7.67
C ALA A 127 7.04 6.89 6.36
N ILE A 128 6.86 5.59 6.07
CA ILE A 128 7.35 4.99 4.83
C ILE A 128 6.67 5.63 3.61
N SER A 129 5.34 5.78 3.63
CA SER A 129 4.60 6.38 2.52
C SER A 129 5.00 7.82 2.26
N LEU A 130 5.13 8.65 3.30
CA LEU A 130 5.60 10.02 3.14
C LEU A 130 7.03 10.09 2.57
N SER A 131 7.89 9.10 2.90
CA SER A 131 9.25 9.03 2.37
C SER A 131 9.35 8.65 0.89
N ARG A 132 8.23 8.32 0.24
CA ARG A 132 8.15 8.05 -1.21
C ARG A 132 8.09 9.33 -2.05
N LEU A 133 7.89 10.49 -1.42
CA LEU A 133 7.99 11.78 -2.09
C LEU A 133 9.43 12.05 -2.51
N GLU A 134 9.60 12.55 -3.74
CA GLU A 134 10.92 12.74 -4.35
C GLU A 134 11.31 14.22 -4.40
N ALA A 135 12.47 14.55 -3.83
CA ALA A 135 13.08 15.86 -3.99
C ALA A 135 13.52 16.06 -5.46
N ASP A 136 13.38 17.29 -5.96
CA ASP A 136 13.84 17.71 -7.28
C ASP A 136 13.30 16.87 -8.46
N LEU A 137 12.12 16.24 -8.30
CA LEU A 137 11.45 15.54 -9.38
C LEU A 137 11.05 16.55 -10.47
N ALA A 138 11.45 16.29 -11.72
CA ALA A 138 11.07 17.14 -12.84
C ALA A 138 9.57 17.01 -13.12
N THR A 139 8.91 18.11 -13.49
CA THR A 139 7.47 18.11 -13.81
C THR A 139 7.09 17.12 -14.91
N ALA A 140 7.99 16.88 -15.87
CA ALA A 140 7.78 15.90 -16.93
C ALA A 140 7.72 14.44 -16.43
N ASP A 141 8.26 14.18 -15.23
CA ASP A 141 8.33 12.87 -14.60
C ASP A 141 7.26 12.69 -13.50
N TYR A 142 6.32 13.63 -13.38
CA TYR A 142 5.24 13.53 -12.42
C TYR A 142 4.32 12.38 -12.80
N GLY A 143 4.04 11.54 -11.81
CA GLY A 143 3.07 10.47 -11.91
C GLY A 143 1.66 11.00 -12.17
N ASN A 144 0.81 10.09 -12.64
CA ASN A 144 -0.59 10.42 -12.90
C ASN A 144 -1.29 10.77 -11.57
N PRO A 145 -1.96 11.94 -11.45
CA PRO A 145 -2.69 12.32 -10.23
C PRO A 145 -3.71 11.28 -9.75
N GLY A 146 -4.31 10.51 -10.68
CA GLY A 146 -5.25 9.43 -10.35
C GLY A 146 -4.62 8.22 -9.68
N LEU A 147 -3.28 8.14 -9.61
CA LEU A 147 -2.55 7.03 -8.99
C LEU A 147 -1.97 7.39 -7.62
N GLN A 148 -2.34 8.54 -7.03
CA GLN A 148 -1.84 8.94 -5.72
C GLN A 148 -2.18 7.93 -4.63
N GLU A 149 -3.44 7.47 -4.59
CA GLU A 149 -3.83 6.45 -3.62
C GLU A 149 -3.00 5.19 -3.80
N THR A 150 -2.89 4.65 -5.01
CA THR A 150 -2.08 3.46 -5.26
C THR A 150 -0.59 3.66 -4.88
N ALA A 151 -0.03 4.84 -5.15
CA ALA A 151 1.35 5.16 -4.86
C ALA A 151 1.67 5.29 -3.37
N PHE A 152 0.73 5.79 -2.57
CA PHE A 152 0.95 6.10 -1.15
C PHE A 152 0.21 5.16 -0.18
N LEU A 153 -0.81 4.46 -0.67
CA LEU A 153 -1.67 3.58 0.11
C LEU A 153 -1.54 2.10 -0.23
N VAL A 154 -0.71 1.69 -1.19
CA VAL A 154 -0.41 0.27 -1.38
C VAL A 154 1.03 0.02 -0.94
N PRO A 155 1.29 -1.00 -0.10
CA PRO A 155 2.64 -1.28 0.38
C PRO A 155 3.56 -1.62 -0.78
#